data_AF-X1KEG8-F1
#
_entry.id   AF-X1KEG8-F1
#
_cell.length_a   1.000
_cell.length_b   1.000
_cell.length_c   1.000
_cell.angle_alpha   90.00
_cell.angle_beta   90.00
_cell.angle_gamma   90.00
#
_symmetry.space_group_name_H-M   'P 1'
#
loop_
_entity.id
_entity.type
_entity.pdbx_description
1 polymer ?
#
loop_
_entity_poly.entity_id
_entity_poly.type
_entity_poly.pdbx_seq_one_letter_code
_entity_poly.pdbx_strand_id
1 'polypeptide(L)'
;LLVSFAVHAAIATENAKLYQEVAEKERMKKELEIAHRLQTSLLPDNPPQVKGYQIAAMSVPAKEVGGDFYDFIDVAHNKIGLVIGDVAGKGLPAALFMALSRSFLRAQAIGNLEAKTVMERTNRLIANDAREGMFVTAFYAILDIPGKVLKLSNAGHNPPLLFHSSMGECEDLKVKGIALGVFDEAQFQQKEIILRKDDIVVFYTDGVVEAIDKNNQQFGVERLIKIFKDNPHLQVSQLIKSIKKKVE
;
A
#
# COMPACT_ATOMS: atom_id res chain seq x y z
N LEU A 1 -18.59 51.74 32.61
CA LEU A 1 -18.81 51.88 31.14
C LEU A 1 -17.57 51.46 30.34
N LEU A 2 -16.42 52.13 30.46
CA LEU A 2 -15.18 51.78 29.73
C LEU A 2 -14.74 50.31 29.87
N VAL A 3 -14.74 49.77 31.09
CA VAL A 3 -14.39 48.35 31.35
C VAL A 3 -15.35 47.39 30.64
N SER A 4 -16.65 47.68 30.64
CA SER A 4 -17.65 46.85 29.95
C SER A 4 -17.46 46.88 28.43
N PHE A 5 -17.14 48.04 27.85
CA PHE A 5 -16.81 48.15 26.43
C PHE A 5 -15.54 47.38 26.08
N ALA A 6 -14.51 47.47 26.92
CA ALA A 6 -13.27 46.73 26.72
C ALA A 6 -13.48 45.20 26.74
N VAL A 7 -14.32 44.70 27.66
CA VAL A 7 -14.66 43.26 27.73
C VAL A 7 -15.44 42.81 26.50
N HIS A 8 -16.46 43.55 26.06
CA HIS A 8 -17.21 43.20 24.85
C HIS A 8 -16.35 43.26 23.59
N ALA A 9 -15.45 44.24 23.49
CA ALA A 9 -14.49 44.34 22.39
C ALA A 9 -13.52 43.14 22.40
N ALA A 10 -13.00 42.75 23.56
CA ALA A 10 -12.13 41.57 23.70
C ALA A 10 -12.83 40.28 23.26
N ILE A 11 -14.06 40.04 23.73
CA ILE A 11 -14.87 38.87 23.32
C ILE A 11 -15.14 38.89 21.82
N ALA A 12 -15.48 40.05 21.25
CA ALA A 12 -15.72 40.17 19.81
C ALA A 12 -14.46 39.87 18.99
N THR A 13 -13.29 40.35 19.43
CA THR A 13 -12.00 40.04 18.78
C THR A 13 -11.63 38.57 18.89
N GLU A 14 -11.87 37.95 20.04
CA GLU A 14 -11.60 36.53 20.26
C GLU A 14 -12.54 35.64 19.45
N ASN A 15 -13.83 35.97 19.41
CA ASN A 15 -14.80 35.30 18.55
C ASN A 15 -14.44 35.44 17.06
N ALA A 16 -14.06 36.64 16.61
CA ALA A 16 -13.64 36.85 15.22
C ALA A 16 -12.43 35.98 14.84
N LYS A 17 -11.44 35.87 15.75
CA LYS A 17 -10.29 34.98 15.57
C LYS A 17 -10.70 33.51 15.52
N LEU A 18 -11.57 33.06 16.43
CA LEU A 18 -12.09 31.69 16.43
C LEU A 18 -12.86 31.37 15.13
N TYR A 19 -13.68 32.30 14.63
CA TYR A 19 -14.37 32.12 13.36
C TYR A 19 -13.41 32.02 12.17
N GLN A 20 -12.33 32.81 12.16
CA GLN A 20 -11.28 32.69 11.15
C GLN A 20 -10.58 31.32 11.22
N GLU A 21 -10.19 30.87 12.42
CA GLU A 21 -9.55 29.56 12.60
C GLU A 21 -10.44 28.40 12.16
N VAL A 22 -11.75 28.47 12.44
CA VAL A 22 -12.72 27.47 11.99
C VAL A 22 -12.84 27.50 10.46
N ALA A 23 -12.97 28.69 9.85
CA ALA A 23 -13.07 28.82 8.40
C ALA A 23 -11.82 28.30 7.67
N GLU A 24 -10.63 28.56 8.21
CA GLU A 24 -9.36 28.04 7.68
C GLU A 24 -9.29 26.50 7.79
N LYS A 25 -9.67 25.94 8.95
CA LYS A 25 -9.72 24.47 9.14
C LYS A 25 -10.71 23.82 8.18
N GLU A 26 -11.89 24.39 7.99
CA GLU A 26 -12.88 23.87 7.03
C GLU A 26 -12.37 23.92 5.59
N ARG A 27 -11.68 25.00 5.21
CA ARG A 27 -11.05 25.12 3.91
C ARG A 27 -9.96 24.05 3.71
N MET A 28 -9.05 23.90 4.67
CA MET A 28 -8.00 22.87 4.59
C MET A 28 -8.58 21.46 4.52
N LYS A 29 -9.66 21.19 5.28
CA LYS A 29 -10.36 19.90 5.22
C LYS A 29 -10.92 19.61 3.83
N LYS A 30 -11.55 20.60 3.18
CA LYS A 30 -12.05 20.45 1.80
C LYS A 30 -10.90 20.19 0.81
N GLU A 31 -9.77 20.89 0.96
CA GLU A 31 -8.59 20.67 0.10
C GLU A 31 -8.02 19.24 0.30
N LEU A 32 -7.98 18.73 1.53
CA LEU A 32 -7.59 17.34 1.82
C LEU A 32 -8.59 16.31 1.28
N GLU A 33 -9.89 16.57 1.36
CA GLU A 33 -10.93 15.69 0.78
C GLU A 33 -10.79 15.60 -0.75
N ILE A 34 -10.46 16.70 -1.42
CA ILE A 34 -10.17 16.71 -2.87
C ILE A 34 -8.92 15.87 -3.15
N ALA A 35 -7.84 16.09 -2.39
CA ALA A 35 -6.60 15.32 -2.54
C ALA A 35 -6.83 13.82 -2.32
N HIS A 36 -7.63 13.44 -1.31
CA HIS A 36 -8.03 12.07 -1.03
C HIS A 36 -8.71 11.41 -2.24
N ARG A 37 -9.69 12.11 -2.84
CA ARG A 37 -10.42 11.59 -4.00
C ARG A 37 -9.49 11.40 -5.21
N LEU A 38 -8.62 12.37 -5.47
CA LEU A 38 -7.63 12.26 -6.54
C LEU A 38 -6.69 11.08 -6.30
N GLN A 39 -6.15 10.95 -5.09
CA GLN A 39 -5.27 9.85 -4.72
C GLN A 39 -5.96 8.49 -4.89
N THR A 40 -7.18 8.36 -4.38
CA THR A 40 -7.94 7.11 -4.46
C THR A 40 -8.25 6.75 -5.91
N SER A 41 -8.55 7.74 -6.75
CA SER A 41 -8.80 7.53 -8.19
C SER A 41 -7.57 7.05 -8.97
N LEU A 42 -6.36 7.19 -8.40
CA LEU A 42 -5.16 6.61 -9.00
C LEU A 42 -5.10 5.10 -8.79
N LEU A 43 -5.61 4.57 -7.67
CA LEU A 43 -5.55 3.14 -7.38
C LEU A 43 -6.51 2.37 -8.30
N PRO A 44 -6.21 1.10 -8.65
CA PRO A 44 -7.11 0.31 -9.48
C PRO A 44 -8.47 0.09 -8.82
N ASP A 45 -9.56 0.42 -9.52
CA ASP A 45 -10.93 0.18 -9.01
C ASP A 45 -11.27 -1.30 -8.92
N ASN A 46 -10.79 -2.10 -9.89
CA ASN A 46 -11.11 -3.51 -10.02
C ASN A 46 -9.86 -4.34 -10.27
N PRO A 47 -9.68 -5.46 -9.54
CA PRO A 47 -8.69 -6.46 -9.89
C PRO A 47 -8.92 -7.04 -11.29
N PRO A 48 -7.85 -7.42 -12.03
CA PRO A 48 -7.99 -8.03 -13.35
C PRO A 48 -8.68 -9.39 -13.25
N GLN A 49 -9.52 -9.69 -14.24
CA GLN A 49 -10.17 -11.00 -14.37
C GLN A 49 -9.24 -11.95 -15.12
N VAL A 50 -8.70 -12.94 -14.40
CA VAL A 50 -7.69 -13.86 -14.93
C VAL A 50 -8.19 -15.28 -14.80
N LYS A 51 -8.30 -15.99 -15.92
CA LYS A 51 -8.77 -17.39 -15.91
C LYS A 51 -7.83 -18.25 -15.05
N GLY A 52 -8.41 -18.95 -14.07
CA GLY A 52 -7.68 -19.84 -13.17
C GLY A 52 -7.09 -19.16 -11.93
N TYR A 53 -7.26 -17.85 -11.77
CA TYR A 53 -6.82 -17.10 -10.59
C TYR A 53 -7.99 -16.30 -10.03
N GLN A 54 -8.00 -16.16 -8.71
CA GLN A 54 -8.84 -15.16 -8.04
C GLN A 54 -7.93 -14.07 -7.50
N ILE A 55 -8.21 -12.83 -7.87
CA ILE A 55 -7.44 -11.66 -7.42
C ILE A 55 -8.41 -10.70 -6.75
N ALA A 56 -8.06 -10.25 -5.56
CA ALA A 56 -8.78 -9.22 -4.84
C ALA A 56 -7.78 -8.31 -4.14
N ALA A 57 -8.16 -7.04 -3.97
CA ALA A 57 -7.38 -6.05 -3.24
C ALA A 57 -8.32 -5.14 -2.47
N MET A 58 -7.78 -4.51 -1.43
CA MET A 58 -8.47 -3.53 -0.63
C MET A 58 -7.43 -2.60 -0.02
N SER A 59 -7.70 -1.30 -0.07
CA SER A 59 -6.92 -0.28 0.64
C SER A 59 -7.90 0.55 1.46
N VAL A 60 -7.60 0.72 2.74
CA VAL A 60 -8.37 1.54 3.67
C VAL A 60 -7.41 2.56 4.28
N PRO A 61 -7.43 3.82 3.82
CA PRO A 61 -6.52 4.84 4.34
C PRO A 61 -6.78 5.14 5.82
N ALA A 62 -5.72 5.23 6.63
CA ALA A 62 -5.81 5.61 8.04
C ALA A 62 -6.11 7.11 8.24
N LYS A 63 -5.87 7.94 7.22
CA LYS A 63 -6.09 9.39 7.17
C LYS A 63 -6.72 9.78 5.84
N GLU A 64 -7.00 11.06 5.66
CA GLU A 64 -7.49 11.62 4.40
C GLU A 64 -6.53 11.33 3.24
N VAL A 65 -5.21 11.27 3.44
CA VAL A 65 -4.27 10.83 2.40
C VAL A 65 -3.17 9.95 3.00
N GLY A 66 -2.78 8.90 2.28
CA GLY A 66 -1.85 7.84 2.74
C GLY A 66 -0.58 7.70 1.91
N GLY A 67 0.37 6.90 2.37
CA GLY A 67 1.55 6.48 1.61
C GLY A 67 1.33 5.17 0.87
N ASP A 68 0.45 4.31 1.39
CA ASP A 68 0.14 2.99 0.86
C ASP A 68 -0.48 3.02 -0.54
N PHE A 69 -0.04 2.09 -1.37
CA PHE A 69 -0.60 1.87 -2.70
C PHE A 69 -0.45 0.41 -3.13
N TYR A 70 -1.26 0.03 -4.12
CA TYR A 70 -1.13 -1.22 -4.81
C TYR A 70 -1.41 -1.03 -6.28
N ASP A 71 -1.06 -2.05 -7.07
CA ASP A 71 -1.29 -1.99 -8.49
C ASP A 71 -1.38 -3.32 -9.22
N PHE A 72 -2.05 -3.27 -10.36
CA PHE A 72 -2.09 -4.35 -11.35
C PHE A 72 -1.64 -3.80 -12.70
N ILE A 73 -0.58 -4.37 -13.26
CA ILE A 73 0.06 -3.88 -14.48
C ILE A 73 0.03 -5.00 -15.53
N ASP A 74 -0.47 -4.70 -16.72
CA ASP A 74 -0.30 -5.61 -17.86
C ASP A 74 1.15 -5.51 -18.35
N VAL A 75 1.98 -6.49 -17.99
CA VAL A 75 3.42 -6.47 -18.23
C VAL A 75 3.72 -6.93 -19.65
N ALA A 76 3.11 -8.03 -20.05
CA ALA A 76 3.25 -8.65 -21.36
C ALA A 76 2.12 -9.69 -21.55
N HIS A 77 2.04 -10.31 -22.72
CA HIS A 77 1.04 -11.34 -22.98
C HIS A 77 1.04 -12.43 -21.89
N ASN A 78 -0.10 -12.60 -21.23
CA ASN A 78 -0.32 -13.51 -20.10
C ASN A 78 0.59 -13.29 -18.87
N LYS A 79 1.07 -12.06 -18.66
CA LYS A 79 1.91 -11.69 -17.52
C LYS A 79 1.39 -10.42 -16.87
N ILE A 80 1.11 -10.51 -15.57
CA ILE A 80 0.56 -9.40 -14.78
C ILE A 80 1.55 -9.04 -13.68
N GLY A 81 1.90 -7.77 -13.60
CA GLY A 81 2.63 -7.18 -12.49
C GLY A 81 1.68 -6.90 -11.33
N LEU A 82 2.05 -7.34 -10.13
CA LEU A 82 1.37 -7.09 -8.87
C LEU A 82 2.28 -6.21 -8.01
N VAL A 83 1.77 -5.09 -7.54
CA VAL A 83 2.53 -4.13 -6.73
C VAL A 83 1.81 -3.92 -5.41
N ILE A 84 2.57 -3.85 -4.33
CA ILE A 84 2.18 -3.20 -3.08
C ILE A 84 3.34 -2.34 -2.61
N GLY A 85 3.07 -1.20 -2.00
CA GLY A 85 4.11 -0.37 -1.43
C GLY A 85 3.57 0.64 -0.44
N ASP A 86 4.48 1.23 0.31
CA ASP A 86 4.23 2.28 1.28
C ASP A 86 5.36 3.31 1.24
N VAL A 87 4.98 4.57 1.32
CA VAL A 87 5.85 5.73 1.29
C VAL A 87 6.12 6.21 2.71
N ALA A 88 7.39 6.36 3.04
CA ALA A 88 7.80 6.98 4.29
C ALA A 88 7.29 8.43 4.38
N GLY A 89 6.54 8.72 5.44
CA GLY A 89 5.98 10.05 5.70
C GLY A 89 4.47 10.01 5.89
N LYS A 90 3.83 11.18 5.81
CA LYS A 90 2.38 11.31 5.97
C LYS A 90 1.87 12.56 5.28
N GLY A 91 0.56 12.59 5.03
CA GLY A 91 -0.09 13.76 4.44
C GLY A 91 0.21 13.91 2.96
N LEU A 92 0.02 15.13 2.46
CA LEU A 92 0.09 15.42 1.02
C LEU A 92 1.47 15.11 0.37
N PRO A 93 2.63 15.38 0.99
CA PRO A 93 3.92 15.04 0.38
C PRO A 93 4.07 13.53 0.12
N ALA A 94 3.70 12.69 1.10
CA ALA A 94 3.73 11.23 0.95
C ALA A 94 2.76 10.75 -0.14
N ALA A 95 1.57 11.35 -0.21
CA ALA A 95 0.57 11.03 -1.22
C ALA A 95 1.03 11.35 -2.66
N LEU A 96 1.70 12.49 -2.84
CA LEU A 96 2.29 12.86 -4.14
C LEU A 96 3.44 11.94 -4.52
N PHE A 97 4.31 11.63 -3.56
CA PHE A 97 5.43 10.72 -3.79
C PHE A 97 4.98 9.28 -4.06
N MET A 98 3.88 8.85 -3.45
CA MET A 98 3.19 7.60 -3.77
C MET A 98 2.77 7.58 -5.24
N ALA A 99 2.08 8.62 -5.70
CA ALA A 99 1.60 8.71 -7.08
C ALA A 99 2.75 8.66 -8.10
N LEU A 100 3.86 9.36 -7.81
CA LEU A 100 5.09 9.32 -8.61
C LEU A 100 5.69 7.91 -8.63
N SER A 101 5.87 7.29 -7.47
CA SER A 101 6.49 5.98 -7.33
C SER A 101 5.70 4.88 -8.03
N ARG A 102 4.38 4.89 -7.88
CA ARG A 102 3.46 4.00 -8.61
C ARG A 102 3.58 4.19 -10.12
N SER A 103 3.67 5.44 -10.59
CA SER A 103 3.79 5.76 -12.02
C SER A 103 5.13 5.26 -12.59
N PHE A 104 6.24 5.45 -11.86
CA PHE A 104 7.54 4.92 -12.26
C PHE A 104 7.57 3.40 -12.27
N LEU A 105 7.02 2.72 -11.27
CA LEU A 105 6.91 1.26 -11.26
C LEU A 105 6.15 0.75 -12.48
N ARG A 106 4.97 1.33 -12.77
CA ARG A 106 4.19 0.98 -13.96
C ARG A 106 4.98 1.19 -15.25
N ALA A 107 5.62 2.33 -15.40
CA ALA A 107 6.38 2.64 -16.61
C ALA A 107 7.55 1.67 -16.83
N GLN A 108 8.25 1.27 -15.76
CA GLN A 108 9.38 0.33 -15.85
C GLN A 108 8.95 -1.13 -15.98
N ALA A 109 7.73 -1.47 -15.56
CA ALA A 109 7.20 -2.82 -15.61
C ALA A 109 6.78 -3.26 -17.01
N ILE A 110 6.23 -2.36 -17.84
CA ILE A 110 5.72 -2.71 -19.18
C ILE A 110 6.85 -3.26 -20.05
N GLY A 111 6.67 -4.49 -20.56
CA GLY A 111 7.64 -5.20 -21.40
C GLY A 111 8.84 -5.80 -20.66
N ASN A 112 8.96 -5.62 -19.34
CA ASN A 112 10.09 -6.13 -18.57
C ASN A 112 9.71 -7.38 -17.77
N LEU A 113 10.42 -8.49 -18.04
CA LEU A 113 10.10 -9.81 -17.49
C LEU A 113 10.94 -10.19 -16.26
N GLU A 114 11.78 -9.26 -15.78
CA GLU A 114 12.61 -9.43 -14.59
C GLU A 114 12.19 -8.44 -13.50
N ALA A 115 11.68 -8.96 -12.38
CA ALA A 115 11.19 -8.15 -11.28
C ALA A 115 12.31 -7.30 -10.66
N LYS A 116 13.52 -7.86 -10.50
CA LYS A 116 14.69 -7.11 -10.01
C LYS A 116 15.02 -5.89 -10.89
N THR A 117 14.96 -6.07 -12.22
CA THR A 117 15.33 -5.04 -13.20
C THR A 117 14.32 -3.90 -13.19
N VAL A 118 13.04 -4.22 -12.99
CA VAL A 118 12.00 -3.19 -12.77
C VAL A 118 12.33 -2.39 -11.51
N MET A 119 12.59 -3.05 -10.38
CA MET A 119 12.90 -2.38 -9.11
C MET A 119 14.16 -1.50 -9.20
N GLU A 120 15.23 -1.97 -9.84
CA GLU A 120 16.47 -1.20 -10.06
C GLU A 120 16.23 0.07 -10.88
N ARG A 121 15.46 -0.04 -11.98
CA ARG A 121 15.15 1.11 -12.84
C ARG A 121 14.22 2.09 -12.15
N THR A 122 13.22 1.59 -11.43
CA THR A 122 12.34 2.43 -10.61
C THR A 122 13.15 3.12 -9.52
N ASN A 123 14.07 2.43 -8.84
CA ASN A 123 14.92 3.02 -7.81
C ASN A 123 15.70 4.22 -8.34
N ARG A 124 16.29 4.13 -9.54
CA ARG A 124 17.03 5.25 -10.13
C ARG A 124 16.15 6.49 -10.34
N LEU A 125 14.90 6.29 -10.78
CA LEU A 125 13.96 7.40 -10.95
C LEU A 125 13.53 8.00 -9.60
N ILE A 126 13.21 7.13 -8.63
CA ILE A 126 12.83 7.56 -7.29
C ILE A 126 13.98 8.28 -6.59
N ALA A 127 15.21 7.78 -6.67
CA ALA A 127 16.39 8.37 -6.04
C ALA A 127 16.69 9.77 -6.59
N ASN A 128 16.52 9.99 -7.89
CA ASN A 128 16.69 11.31 -8.52
C ASN A 128 15.65 12.34 -8.06
N ASP A 129 14.43 11.90 -7.75
CA ASP A 129 13.31 12.76 -7.35
C ASP A 129 13.09 12.82 -5.82
N ALA A 130 13.75 11.93 -5.07
CA ALA A 130 13.65 11.87 -3.62
C ALA A 130 14.28 13.12 -3.01
N ARG A 131 13.52 13.80 -2.15
CA ARG A 131 14.06 14.81 -1.22
C ARG A 131 14.61 14.08 0.01
N GLU A 132 15.51 14.73 0.75
CA GLU A 132 16.12 14.16 1.96
C GLU A 132 15.07 13.48 2.87
N GLY A 133 15.27 12.19 3.12
CA GLY A 133 14.45 11.38 4.02
C GLY A 133 13.19 10.74 3.41
N MET A 134 12.86 10.96 2.13
CA MET A 134 11.76 10.25 1.47
C MET A 134 12.25 8.95 0.81
N PHE A 135 11.60 7.84 1.13
CA PHE A 135 11.84 6.54 0.51
C PHE A 135 10.53 5.76 0.39
N VAL A 136 10.54 4.72 -0.45
CA VAL A 136 9.37 3.86 -0.66
C VAL A 136 9.74 2.41 -0.41
N THR A 137 9.02 1.76 0.50
CA THR A 137 9.05 0.30 0.55
C THR A 137 8.11 -0.24 -0.50
N ALA A 138 8.53 -1.21 -1.30
CA ALA A 138 7.66 -1.81 -2.31
C ALA A 138 7.96 -3.30 -2.48
N PHE A 139 6.93 -4.06 -2.78
CA PHE A 139 7.05 -5.43 -3.26
C PHE A 139 6.45 -5.53 -4.65
N TYR A 140 7.24 -6.06 -5.59
CA TYR A 140 6.81 -6.26 -6.97
C TYR A 140 6.88 -7.73 -7.33
N ALA A 141 5.79 -8.24 -7.91
CA ALA A 141 5.71 -9.60 -8.41
C ALA A 141 5.22 -9.62 -9.86
N ILE A 142 5.78 -10.50 -10.69
CA ILE A 142 5.26 -10.79 -12.02
C ILE A 142 4.63 -12.18 -11.99
N LEU A 143 3.31 -12.25 -12.18
CA LEU A 143 2.56 -13.48 -12.34
C LEU A 143 2.59 -13.93 -13.79
N ASP A 144 3.28 -15.04 -14.07
CA ASP A 144 3.18 -15.79 -15.31
C ASP A 144 1.98 -16.73 -15.25
N ILE A 145 0.90 -16.37 -15.95
CA ILE A 145 -0.40 -17.03 -15.84
C ILE A 145 -0.32 -18.51 -16.31
N PRO A 146 0.18 -18.82 -17.52
CA PRO A 146 0.36 -20.21 -17.99
C PRO A 146 1.34 -21.00 -17.13
N GLY A 147 2.46 -20.38 -16.76
CA GLY A 147 3.53 -21.04 -16.01
C GLY A 147 3.18 -21.28 -14.53
N LYS A 148 2.20 -20.55 -14.00
CA LYS A 148 1.89 -20.48 -12.56
C LYS A 148 3.10 -20.08 -11.73
N VAL A 149 3.93 -19.20 -12.28
CA VAL A 149 5.15 -18.73 -11.62
C VAL A 149 4.96 -17.29 -11.17
N LEU A 150 5.32 -16.99 -9.93
CA LEU A 150 5.54 -15.62 -9.49
C LEU A 150 7.04 -15.33 -9.43
N LYS A 151 7.46 -14.28 -10.13
CA LYS A 151 8.80 -13.70 -10.01
C LYS A 151 8.75 -12.51 -9.09
N LEU A 152 9.44 -12.57 -7.97
CA LEU A 152 9.30 -11.66 -6.84
C LEU A 152 10.55 -10.80 -6.67
N SER A 153 10.38 -9.52 -6.36
CA SER A 153 11.46 -8.64 -5.91
C SER A 153 10.94 -7.73 -4.79
N ASN A 154 11.78 -7.50 -3.79
CA ASN A 154 11.41 -6.74 -2.60
C ASN A 154 12.35 -5.55 -2.41
N ALA A 155 11.78 -4.36 -2.27
CA ALA A 155 12.47 -3.14 -1.86
C ALA A 155 12.12 -2.81 -0.40
N GLY A 156 12.56 -3.66 0.52
CA GLY A 156 12.41 -3.41 1.96
C GLY A 156 10.98 -3.44 2.51
N HIS A 157 10.01 -3.94 1.74
CA HIS A 157 8.63 -4.10 2.18
C HIS A 157 8.40 -5.41 2.93
N ASN A 158 7.25 -5.51 3.59
CA ASN A 158 6.83 -6.71 4.29
C ASN A 158 6.78 -7.92 3.32
N PRO A 159 7.42 -9.06 3.67
CA PRO A 159 7.34 -10.26 2.86
C PRO A 159 5.88 -10.74 2.76
N PRO A 160 5.35 -10.99 1.55
CA PRO A 160 4.03 -11.59 1.39
C PRO A 160 3.97 -12.98 2.03
N LEU A 161 2.80 -13.38 2.50
CA LEU A 161 2.56 -14.73 3.00
C LEU A 161 2.10 -15.63 1.85
N LEU A 162 2.69 -16.83 1.73
CA LEU A 162 2.19 -17.91 0.89
C LEU A 162 1.58 -18.99 1.78
N PHE A 163 0.28 -19.21 1.64
CA PHE A 163 -0.41 -20.36 2.21
C PHE A 163 -0.43 -21.52 1.21
N HIS A 164 0.26 -22.60 1.57
CA HIS A 164 0.27 -23.85 0.83
C HIS A 164 -0.97 -24.66 1.17
N SER A 165 -1.98 -24.64 0.30
CA SER A 165 -3.27 -25.30 0.56
C SER A 165 -3.10 -26.82 0.74
N SER A 166 -2.17 -27.43 0.00
CA SER A 166 -1.85 -28.85 0.11
C SER A 166 -1.25 -29.27 1.45
N MET A 167 -0.57 -28.36 2.17
CA MET A 167 0.12 -28.65 3.43
C MET A 167 -0.59 -28.03 4.65
N GLY A 168 -1.47 -27.04 4.43
CA GLY A 168 -2.06 -26.26 5.51
C GLY A 168 -1.04 -25.37 6.24
N GLU A 169 0.07 -25.04 5.59
CA GLU A 169 1.18 -24.27 6.15
C GLU A 169 1.32 -22.91 5.47
N CYS A 170 1.87 -21.93 6.20
CA CYS A 170 2.21 -20.62 5.67
C CYS A 170 3.72 -20.41 5.71
N GLU A 171 4.26 -19.77 4.68
CA GLU A 171 5.64 -19.30 4.66
C GLU A 171 5.73 -17.84 4.23
N ASP A 172 6.76 -17.14 4.73
CA ASP A 172 7.11 -15.79 4.29
C ASP A 172 7.87 -15.86 2.95
N LEU A 173 7.43 -15.10 1.96
CA LEU A 173 8.12 -14.96 0.68
C LEU A 173 9.28 -13.95 0.77
N LYS A 174 10.30 -14.30 1.55
CA LYS A 174 11.47 -13.44 1.78
C LYS A 174 12.32 -13.28 0.53
N VAL A 175 12.52 -12.02 0.14
CA VAL A 175 13.50 -11.56 -0.86
C VAL A 175 14.24 -10.38 -0.25
N LYS A 176 15.57 -10.37 -0.36
CA LYS A 176 16.37 -9.27 0.17
C LYS A 176 16.29 -8.07 -0.76
N GLY A 177 16.24 -6.88 -0.16
CA GLY A 177 16.43 -5.61 -0.82
C GLY A 177 16.25 -4.47 0.16
N ILE A 178 16.43 -3.25 -0.33
CA ILE A 178 16.36 -2.01 0.44
C ILE A 178 15.25 -1.12 -0.11
N ALA A 179 14.68 -0.24 0.71
CA ALA A 179 13.69 0.71 0.23
C ALA A 179 14.21 1.55 -0.96
N LEU A 180 13.30 1.82 -1.90
CA LEU A 180 13.58 2.61 -3.09
C LEU A 180 13.88 4.06 -2.69
N GLY A 181 14.90 4.66 -3.31
CA GLY A 181 15.33 6.03 -3.07
C GLY A 181 16.32 6.21 -1.93
N VAL A 182 16.72 5.14 -1.23
CA VAL A 182 17.73 5.22 -0.15
C VAL A 182 19.15 5.34 -0.71
N PHE A 183 19.45 4.62 -1.78
CA PHE A 183 20.74 4.67 -2.47
C PHE A 183 20.51 4.72 -3.98
N ASP A 184 21.26 5.58 -4.68
CA ASP A 184 21.10 5.80 -6.12
C ASP A 184 21.26 4.49 -6.93
N GLU A 185 22.24 3.67 -6.57
CA GLU A 185 22.59 2.41 -7.25
C GLU A 185 22.27 1.17 -6.42
N ALA A 186 21.08 1.12 -5.81
CA ALA A 186 20.61 -0.07 -5.11
C ALA A 186 20.43 -1.27 -6.06
N GLN A 187 20.91 -2.44 -5.63
CA GLN A 187 20.76 -3.72 -6.32
C GLN A 187 19.63 -4.53 -5.69
N PHE A 188 18.86 -5.23 -6.52
CA PHE A 188 17.70 -5.99 -6.06
C PHE A 188 17.81 -7.48 -6.42
N GLN A 189 17.24 -8.32 -5.56
CA GLN A 189 17.19 -9.76 -5.82
C GLN A 189 15.86 -10.16 -6.46
N GLN A 190 15.89 -11.29 -7.16
CA GLN A 190 14.70 -11.96 -7.65
C GLN A 190 14.60 -13.37 -7.06
N LYS A 191 13.39 -13.75 -6.64
CA LYS A 191 13.03 -15.12 -6.28
C LYS A 191 11.90 -15.59 -7.17
N GLU A 192 11.90 -16.85 -7.58
CA GLU A 192 10.78 -17.45 -8.30
C GLU A 192 10.09 -18.48 -7.41
N ILE A 193 8.76 -18.49 -7.45
CA ILE A 193 7.93 -19.49 -6.80
C ILE A 193 6.92 -20.06 -7.79
N ILE A 194 6.64 -21.35 -7.68
CA ILE A 194 5.60 -22.02 -8.47
C ILE A 194 4.36 -22.15 -7.58
N LEU A 195 3.25 -21.58 -8.04
CA LEU A 195 1.96 -21.68 -7.39
C LEU A 195 1.29 -23.00 -7.74
N ARG A 196 0.82 -23.70 -6.70
CA ARG A 196 0.00 -24.89 -6.84
C ARG A 196 -1.47 -24.50 -6.81
N LYS A 197 -2.31 -25.49 -7.10
CA LYS A 197 -3.75 -25.30 -7.06
C LYS A 197 -4.18 -24.93 -5.64
N ASP A 198 -5.04 -23.92 -5.55
CA ASP A 198 -5.64 -23.42 -4.31
C ASP A 198 -4.65 -22.75 -3.33
N ASP A 199 -3.38 -22.55 -3.73
CA ASP A 199 -2.44 -21.74 -2.96
C ASP A 199 -2.90 -20.27 -2.91
N ILE A 200 -2.64 -19.61 -1.79
CA ILE A 200 -3.04 -18.22 -1.56
C ILE A 200 -1.78 -17.41 -1.26
N VAL A 201 -1.54 -16.35 -2.04
CA VAL A 201 -0.51 -15.35 -1.74
C VAL A 201 -1.18 -14.07 -1.26
N VAL A 202 -0.76 -13.58 -0.11
CA VAL A 202 -1.28 -12.34 0.48
C VAL A 202 -0.16 -11.32 0.63
N PHE A 203 -0.34 -10.22 -0.10
CA PHE A 203 0.44 -9.00 0.02
C PHE A 203 -0.26 -8.09 1.03
N TYR A 204 0.48 -7.50 1.95
CA TYR A 204 -0.07 -6.67 3.02
C TYR A 204 0.96 -5.61 3.45
N THR A 205 0.47 -4.46 3.91
CA THR A 205 1.28 -3.44 4.59
C THR A 205 1.28 -3.68 6.10
N ASP A 206 2.20 -3.04 6.82
CA ASP A 206 2.29 -3.10 8.28
C ASP A 206 0.98 -2.66 8.96
N GLY A 207 0.23 -1.74 8.36
CA GLY A 207 -1.09 -1.31 8.82
C GLY A 207 -2.11 -2.45 9.06
N VAL A 208 -1.93 -3.62 8.46
CA VAL A 208 -2.76 -4.81 8.74
C VAL A 208 -2.30 -5.52 10.03
N VAL A 209 -1.00 -5.77 10.18
CA VAL A 209 -0.46 -6.59 11.27
C VAL A 209 -0.20 -5.78 12.53
N GLU A 210 0.04 -4.48 12.40
CA GLU A 210 0.23 -3.55 13.50
C GLU A 210 -1.08 -2.95 14.02
N ALA A 211 -2.21 -3.22 13.35
CA ALA A 211 -3.51 -2.75 13.79
C ALA A 211 -3.81 -3.17 15.23
N ILE A 212 -4.25 -2.22 16.05
CA ILE A 212 -4.40 -2.38 17.48
C ILE A 212 -5.88 -2.50 17.84
N ASP A 213 -6.23 -3.55 18.58
CA ASP A 213 -7.59 -3.74 19.10
C ASP A 213 -7.88 -2.89 20.35
N LYS A 214 -9.12 -2.93 20.84
CA LYS A 214 -9.56 -2.18 22.04
C LYS A 214 -8.78 -2.53 23.32
N ASN A 215 -8.09 -3.66 23.35
CA ASN A 215 -7.27 -4.10 24.47
C ASN A 215 -5.79 -3.76 24.27
N ASN A 216 -5.47 -2.89 23.31
CA ASN A 216 -4.13 -2.47 22.96
C ASN A 216 -3.22 -3.62 22.48
N GLN A 217 -3.81 -4.67 21.86
CA GLN A 217 -3.07 -5.77 21.28
C GLN A 217 -2.99 -5.62 19.75
N GLN A 218 -1.79 -5.80 19.20
CA GLN A 218 -1.61 -5.86 17.75
C GLN A 218 -2.31 -7.10 17.16
N PHE A 219 -2.82 -6.97 15.95
CA PHE A 219 -3.44 -8.06 15.20
C PHE A 219 -2.43 -9.18 14.95
N GLY A 220 -1.23 -8.85 14.47
CA GLY A 220 -0.12 -9.78 14.28
C GLY A 220 -0.27 -10.71 13.08
N VAL A 221 0.87 -11.24 12.64
CA VAL A 221 0.97 -12.16 11.50
C VAL A 221 0.28 -13.50 11.81
N GLU A 222 0.30 -13.94 13.06
CA GLU A 222 -0.27 -15.21 13.49
C GLU A 222 -1.80 -15.24 13.34
N ARG A 223 -2.48 -14.13 13.67
CA ARG A 223 -3.93 -14.02 13.49
C ARG A 223 -4.28 -13.93 12.00
N LEU A 224 -3.44 -13.31 11.19
CA LEU A 224 -3.58 -13.27 9.73
C LEU A 224 -3.47 -14.69 9.14
N ILE A 225 -2.43 -15.44 9.48
CA ILE A 225 -2.24 -16.85 9.09
C ILE A 225 -3.44 -17.71 9.49
N LYS A 226 -3.95 -17.50 10.71
CA LYS A 226 -5.11 -18.25 11.22
C LYS A 226 -6.37 -18.05 10.36
N ILE A 227 -6.58 -16.86 9.78
CA ILE A 227 -7.73 -16.64 8.88
C ILE A 227 -7.67 -17.61 7.68
N PHE A 228 -6.50 -17.79 7.07
CA PHE A 228 -6.36 -18.69 5.92
C PHE A 228 -6.52 -20.16 6.33
N LYS A 229 -5.92 -20.55 7.46
CA LYS A 229 -6.03 -21.91 8.00
C LYS A 229 -7.45 -22.31 8.35
N ASP A 230 -8.21 -21.39 8.95
CA ASP A 230 -9.60 -21.64 9.37
C ASP A 230 -10.58 -21.60 8.18
N ASN A 231 -10.17 -21.02 7.03
CA ASN A 231 -11.05 -20.74 5.90
C ASN A 231 -10.42 -21.08 4.52
N PRO A 232 -9.87 -22.29 4.30
CA PRO A 232 -9.10 -22.62 3.09
C PRO A 232 -9.94 -22.65 1.81
N HIS A 233 -11.28 -22.72 1.94
CA HIS A 233 -12.21 -22.80 0.80
C HIS A 233 -12.90 -21.47 0.48
N LEU A 234 -12.67 -20.42 1.28
CA LEU A 234 -13.28 -19.13 1.00
C LEU A 234 -12.67 -18.48 -0.23
N GLN A 235 -13.50 -17.78 -1.00
CA GLN A 235 -12.98 -16.96 -2.09
C GLN A 235 -12.11 -15.83 -1.53
N VAL A 236 -11.10 -15.41 -2.28
CA VAL A 236 -10.17 -14.33 -1.86
C VAL A 236 -10.90 -13.03 -1.49
N SER A 237 -12.03 -12.72 -2.14
CA SER A 237 -12.87 -11.56 -1.81
C SER A 237 -13.54 -11.66 -0.43
N GLN A 238 -13.87 -12.87 0.02
CA GLN A 238 -14.43 -13.13 1.35
C GLN A 238 -13.33 -13.16 2.41
N LEU A 239 -12.13 -13.63 2.07
CA LEU A 239 -10.96 -13.55 2.94
C LEU A 239 -10.60 -12.09 3.26
N ILE A 240 -10.55 -11.21 2.26
CA ILE A 240 -10.30 -9.78 2.47
C ILE A 240 -11.34 -9.15 3.41
N LYS A 241 -12.63 -9.47 3.24
CA LYS A 241 -13.69 -9.00 4.14
C LYS A 241 -13.49 -9.50 5.58
N SER A 242 -13.03 -10.74 5.73
CA SER A 242 -12.75 -11.35 7.03
C SER A 242 -11.55 -10.72 7.72
N ILE A 243 -10.50 -10.38 6.96
CA ILE A 243 -9.34 -9.63 7.45
C ILE A 243 -9.80 -8.26 7.93
N LYS A 244 -10.52 -7.50 7.09
CA LYS A 244 -11.04 -6.16 7.44
C LYS A 244 -11.79 -6.18 8.77
N LYS A 245 -12.77 -7.07 8.90
CA LYS A 245 -13.63 -7.18 10.10
C LYS A 245 -12.85 -7.51 11.37
N LYS A 246 -11.70 -8.18 11.26
CA LYS A 246 -10.86 -8.56 12.41
C LYS A 246 -9.81 -7.50 12.76
N VAL A 247 -9.50 -6.62 11.82
CA VAL A 247 -8.57 -5.49 11.97
C VAL A 247 -9.28 -4.27 12.57
N GLU A 248 -10.58 -4.10 12.27
CA GLU A 248 -11.48 -3.08 12.87
C GLU A 248 -12.04 -3.50 14.25
#